data_AF-A0A3D4EPY4-F1
#
_entry.id   AF-A0A3D4EPY4-F1
#
_cell.length_a   1.000
_cell.length_b   1.000
_cell.length_c   1.000
_cell.angle_alpha   90.00
_cell.angle_beta   90.00
_cell.angle_gamma   90.00
#
_symmetry.space_group_name_H-M   'P 1'
#
loop_
_entity.id
_entity.type
_entity.pdbx_description
1 polymer ?
#
loop_
_entity_poly.entity_id
_entity_poly.type
_entity_poly.pdbx_seq_one_letter_code
_entity_poly.pdbx_strand_id
1 'polypeptide(L)'
;MIRPATSADVDEILQVTAACAKTMIANGIYQWNEHYPSRAAFEEDIKRNELYIYTQKERILGTVVVSTLKDEIYEEITWLTPSDARCIYIHRLAVHPEAQGQGIAQQMMQFAEDYAR
;
A
#
# COMPACT_ATOMS: atom_id res chain seq x y z
N MET A 1 4.15 9.85 -10.93
CA MET A 1 4.98 10.44 -9.86
C MET A 1 4.54 9.84 -8.54
N ILE A 2 5.48 9.49 -7.66
CA ILE A 2 5.15 9.03 -6.31
C ILE A 2 5.13 10.25 -5.38
N ARG A 3 4.08 10.39 -4.57
CA ARG A 3 3.97 11.45 -3.56
C ARG A 3 3.22 10.96 -2.32
N PRO A 4 3.38 11.62 -1.16
CA PRO A 4 2.51 11.39 -0.01
C PRO A 4 1.03 11.61 -0.39
N ALA A 5 0.17 10.77 0.17
CA ALA A 5 -1.27 10.92 0.07
C ALA A 5 -1.77 12.01 1.03
N THR A 6 -2.87 12.64 0.65
CA THR A 6 -3.60 13.63 1.46
C THR A 6 -5.03 13.13 1.67
N SER A 7 -5.77 13.73 2.60
CA SER A 7 -7.18 13.38 2.83
C SER A 7 -8.06 13.54 1.58
N ALA A 8 -7.68 14.42 0.64
CA ALA A 8 -8.40 14.59 -0.62
C ALA A 8 -8.24 13.40 -1.58
N ASP A 9 -7.20 12.58 -1.40
CA ASP A 9 -6.90 11.43 -2.26
C ASP A 9 -7.67 10.16 -1.85
N VAL A 10 -8.22 10.11 -0.63
CA VAL A 10 -8.76 8.89 0.00
C VAL A 10 -9.88 8.25 -0.83
N ASP A 11 -10.76 9.07 -1.42
CA ASP A 11 -11.88 8.57 -2.21
C ASP A 11 -11.42 7.82 -3.47
N GLU A 12 -10.38 8.31 -4.14
CA GLU A 12 -9.83 7.68 -5.33
C GLU A 12 -8.94 6.47 -4.96
N ILE A 13 -8.21 6.53 -3.84
CA ILE A 13 -7.46 5.36 -3.32
C ILE A 13 -8.42 4.20 -3.03
N LEU A 14 -9.58 4.47 -2.40
CA LEU A 14 -10.60 3.45 -2.15
C LEU A 14 -11.13 2.83 -3.44
N GLN A 15 -11.30 3.62 -4.50
CA GLN A 15 -11.71 3.09 -5.81
C GLN A 15 -10.65 2.16 -6.39
N VAL A 16 -9.37 2.54 -6.30
CA VAL A 16 -8.24 1.68 -6.73
C VAL A 16 -8.25 0.37 -5.97
N THR A 17 -8.30 0.39 -4.63
CA THR A 17 -8.25 -0.85 -3.85
C THR A 17 -9.50 -1.70 -3.98
N ALA A 18 -10.68 -1.09 -4.19
CA ALA A 18 -11.90 -1.83 -4.50
C ALA A 18 -11.81 -2.54 -5.87
N ALA A 19 -11.23 -1.89 -6.89
CA ALA A 19 -10.98 -2.52 -8.17
C ALA A 19 -10.01 -3.71 -8.03
N CYS A 20 -8.92 -3.53 -7.27
CA CYS A 20 -7.98 -4.62 -6.96
C CYS A 20 -8.68 -5.78 -6.22
N ALA A 21 -9.49 -5.50 -5.20
CA ALA A 21 -10.22 -6.53 -4.45
C ALA A 21 -11.15 -7.35 -5.34
N LYS A 22 -11.89 -6.70 -6.25
CA LYS A 22 -12.73 -7.38 -7.24
C LYS A 22 -11.91 -8.30 -8.15
N THR A 23 -10.77 -7.83 -8.66
CA THR A 23 -9.87 -8.65 -9.49
C THR A 23 -9.29 -9.84 -8.71
N MET A 24 -8.91 -9.63 -7.45
CA MET A 24 -8.41 -10.71 -6.58
C MET A 24 -9.46 -11.79 -6.36
N ILE A 25 -10.70 -11.40 -6.01
CA ILE A 25 -11.82 -12.34 -5.81
C ILE A 25 -12.12 -13.11 -7.10
N ALA A 26 -12.14 -12.44 -8.26
CA ALA A 26 -12.35 -13.08 -9.55
C ALA A 26 -11.27 -14.14 -9.87
N ASN A 27 -10.07 -13.97 -9.33
CA ASN A 27 -8.96 -14.91 -9.45
C ASN A 27 -8.89 -15.95 -8.29
N GLY A 28 -9.90 -15.99 -7.41
CA GLY A 28 -9.93 -16.90 -6.26
C GLY A 28 -8.99 -16.51 -5.11
N ILE A 29 -8.57 -15.25 -5.04
CA ILE A 29 -7.66 -14.71 -4.01
C ILE A 29 -8.48 -13.88 -3.02
N TYR A 30 -8.70 -14.40 -1.81
CA TYR A 30 -9.60 -13.81 -0.81
C TYR A 30 -8.84 -13.06 0.29
N GLN A 31 -8.02 -12.07 -0.07
CA GLN A 31 -7.32 -11.24 0.92
C GLN A 31 -8.05 -9.93 1.23
N TRP A 32 -8.58 -9.26 0.20
CA TRP A 32 -9.33 -8.01 0.32
C TRP A 32 -10.77 -8.19 -0.15
N ASN A 33 -11.64 -7.27 0.24
CA ASN A 33 -13.06 -7.32 -0.09
C ASN A 33 -13.64 -5.89 -0.20
N GLU A 34 -14.97 -5.79 -0.29
CA GLU A 34 -15.68 -4.50 -0.37
C GLU A 34 -15.59 -3.62 0.90
N HIS A 35 -15.13 -4.16 2.03
CA HIS A 35 -15.00 -3.45 3.30
C HIS A 35 -13.56 -3.11 3.67
N TYR A 36 -12.58 -3.86 3.16
CA TYR A 36 -11.17 -3.68 3.48
C TYR A 36 -10.28 -3.75 2.22
N PRO A 37 -9.35 -2.80 2.01
CA PRO A 37 -8.95 -1.70 2.92
C PRO A 37 -10.02 -0.62 3.14
N SER A 38 -10.14 -0.12 4.37
CA SER A 38 -11.19 0.83 4.78
C SER A 38 -10.72 2.29 4.75
N ARG A 39 -11.67 3.23 4.67
CA ARG A 39 -11.38 4.68 4.79
C ARG A 39 -10.56 5.00 6.05
N ALA A 40 -11.01 4.49 7.20
CA ALA A 40 -10.35 4.74 8.48
C ALA A 40 -8.90 4.24 8.50
N ALA A 41 -8.60 3.12 7.85
CA ALA A 41 -7.23 2.62 7.72
C ALA A 41 -6.35 3.60 6.93
N PHE A 42 -6.83 4.10 5.79
CA PHE A 42 -6.10 5.10 5.00
C PHE A 42 -5.95 6.44 5.71
N GLU A 43 -6.97 6.90 6.42
CA GLU A 43 -6.90 8.14 7.22
C GLU A 43 -5.84 8.04 8.32
N GLU A 44 -5.73 6.89 9.00
CA GLU A 44 -4.67 6.68 9.98
C GLU A 44 -3.28 6.59 9.32
N ASP A 45 -3.15 5.91 8.18
CA ASP A 45 -1.88 5.86 7.44
C ASP A 45 -1.41 7.26 6.98
N ILE A 46 -2.35 8.12 6.54
CA ILE A 46 -2.08 9.53 6.18
C ILE A 46 -1.63 10.31 7.42
N LYS A 47 -2.33 10.15 8.55
CA LYS A 47 -1.98 10.80 9.81
C LYS A 47 -0.58 10.41 10.31
N ARG A 48 -0.14 9.18 10.01
CA ARG A 48 1.22 8.70 10.29
C ARG A 48 2.27 9.10 9.24
N ASN A 49 1.87 9.74 8.14
CA ASN A 49 2.71 10.07 6.98
C ASN A 49 3.33 8.82 6.30
N GLU A 50 2.60 7.71 6.30
CA GLU A 50 3.07 6.43 5.78
C GLU A 50 2.46 6.08 4.43
N LEU A 51 1.36 6.72 4.03
CA LEU A 51 0.65 6.45 2.78
C LEU A 51 1.21 7.25 1.61
N TYR A 52 1.63 6.53 0.55
CA TYR A 52 2.12 7.10 -0.70
C TYR A 52 1.29 6.62 -1.88
N ILE A 53 1.14 7.48 -2.88
CA ILE A 53 0.39 7.18 -4.10
C ILE A 53 1.25 7.39 -5.34
N TYR A 54 0.97 6.60 -6.38
CA TYR A 54 1.50 6.82 -7.71
C TYR A 54 0.44 7.49 -8.60
N THR A 55 0.77 8.67 -9.12
CA THR A 55 -0.10 9.46 -9.99
C THR A 55 0.38 9.48 -11.44
N GLN A 56 -0.54 9.47 -12.40
CA GLN A 56 -0.26 9.71 -13.82
C GLN A 56 -1.47 10.42 -14.45
N LYS A 57 -1.23 11.54 -15.16
CA LYS A 57 -2.27 12.36 -15.80
C LYS A 57 -3.41 12.73 -14.81
N GLU A 58 -3.05 13.21 -13.63
CA GLU A 58 -3.99 13.58 -12.55
C GLU A 58 -4.84 12.42 -11.99
N ARG A 59 -4.54 11.16 -12.33
CA ARG A 59 -5.20 9.98 -11.76
C ARG A 59 -4.27 9.22 -10.83
N ILE A 60 -4.82 8.67 -9.77
CA ILE A 60 -4.14 7.74 -8.87
C ILE A 60 -4.23 6.34 -9.47
N LEU A 61 -3.08 5.74 -9.77
CA LEU A 61 -2.99 4.40 -10.34
C LEU A 61 -2.45 3.37 -9.36
N GLY A 62 -1.89 3.79 -8.23
CA GLY A 62 -1.41 2.88 -7.21
C GLY A 62 -1.21 3.55 -5.86
N THR A 63 -1.11 2.71 -4.84
CA THR A 63 -0.91 3.10 -3.43
C THR A 63 0.06 2.13 -2.76
N VAL A 64 0.82 2.60 -1.77
CA VAL A 64 1.66 1.79 -0.88
C VAL A 64 1.75 2.48 0.48
N VAL A 65 1.74 1.71 1.55
CA VAL A 65 2.08 2.16 2.89
C VAL A 65 3.50 1.72 3.19
N VAL A 66 4.34 2.67 3.59
CA VAL A 66 5.71 2.43 4.07
C VAL A 66 5.77 2.83 5.53
N SER A 67 5.72 1.85 6.42
CA SER A 67 5.65 2.06 7.87
C SER A 67 6.93 1.63 8.57
N THR A 68 7.22 2.26 9.71
CA THR A 68 8.25 1.77 10.66
C THR A 68 7.64 1.03 11.84
N LEU A 69 6.30 0.95 11.89
CA LEU A 69 5.56 0.26 12.93
C LEU A 69 5.45 -1.21 12.56
N LYS A 70 5.90 -2.07 13.47
CA LYS A 70 5.75 -3.51 13.37
C LYS A 70 4.35 -3.90 13.86
N ASP A 71 3.60 -4.62 13.04
CA ASP A 71 2.34 -5.23 13.48
C ASP A 71 2.61 -6.32 14.53
N GLU A 72 1.78 -6.37 15.59
CA GLU A 72 1.91 -7.33 16.70
C GLU A 72 1.94 -8.79 16.22
N ILE A 73 1.21 -9.12 15.15
CA ILE A 73 1.20 -10.47 14.57
C ILE A 73 2.59 -10.93 14.08
N TYR A 74 3.50 -10.00 13.80
CA TYR A 74 4.88 -10.31 13.42
C TYR A 74 5.79 -10.61 14.60
N GLU A 75 5.33 -10.49 15.85
CA GLU A 75 6.09 -10.87 17.03
C GLU A 75 6.28 -12.39 17.12
N GLU A 76 5.32 -13.17 16.62
CA GLU A 76 5.39 -14.65 16.64
C GLU A 76 6.27 -15.23 15.52
N ILE A 77 6.77 -14.39 14.61
CA ILE A 77 7.57 -14.83 13.46
C ILE A 77 9.06 -14.75 13.77
N THR A 78 9.79 -15.84 13.54
CA THR A 78 11.26 -15.88 13.60
C THR A 78 11.84 -15.27 12.32
N TRP A 79 12.29 -14.02 12.39
CA TRP A 79 12.90 -13.31 11.26
C TRP A 79 14.39 -13.64 11.12
N LEU A 80 14.92 -13.48 9.89
CA LEU A 80 16.36 -13.59 9.62
C LEU A 80 17.16 -12.41 10.20
N THR A 81 16.50 -11.28 10.43
CA THR A 81 17.08 -10.09 11.05
C THR A 81 17.05 -10.20 12.58
N PRO A 82 17.99 -9.56 13.29
CA PRO A 82 17.90 -9.40 14.74
C PRO A 82 16.56 -8.80 15.18
N SER A 83 16.11 -9.14 16.39
CA SER A 83 14.82 -8.68 16.92
C SER A 83 14.77 -7.17 17.16
N ASP A 84 15.92 -6.51 17.30
CA ASP A 84 16.10 -5.06 17.47
C ASP A 84 16.46 -4.34 16.16
N ALA A 85 16.46 -5.05 15.02
CA ALA A 85 16.71 -4.44 13.73
C ALA A 85 15.65 -3.39 13.39
N ARG A 86 16.08 -2.24 12.89
CA ARG A 86 15.16 -1.25 12.32
C ARG A 86 14.69 -1.74 10.96
N CYS A 87 13.41 -2.08 10.86
CA CYS A 87 12.78 -2.58 9.65
C CYS A 87 11.71 -1.58 9.16
N ILE A 88 11.47 -1.59 7.86
CA ILE A 88 10.27 -1.00 7.27
C ILE A 88 9.27 -2.10 6.92
N TYR A 89 7.98 -1.79 7.04
CA TYR A 89 6.87 -2.69 6.79
C TYR A 89 6.03 -2.13 5.66
N ILE A 90 5.77 -2.97 4.66
CA ILE A 90 4.99 -2.61 3.49
C ILE A 90 3.57 -3.11 3.68
N HIS A 91 2.61 -2.19 3.64
CA HIS A 91 1.19 -2.53 3.64
C HIS A 91 0.49 -1.93 2.42
N ARG A 92 -0.68 -2.48 2.09
CA ARG A 92 -1.63 -1.89 1.12
C ARG A 92 -0.99 -1.48 -0.22
N LEU A 93 -0.01 -2.24 -0.70
CA LEU A 93 0.53 -2.08 -2.06
C LEU A 93 -0.53 -2.50 -3.07
N ALA A 94 -1.01 -1.57 -3.88
CA ALA A 94 -2.01 -1.82 -4.91
C ALA A 94 -1.69 -1.04 -6.18
N VAL A 95 -1.99 -1.65 -7.33
CA VAL A 95 -1.98 -1.00 -8.64
C VAL A 95 -3.31 -1.28 -9.32
N HIS A 96 -3.99 -0.23 -9.77
CA HIS A 96 -5.27 -0.32 -10.46
C HIS A 96 -5.19 -1.37 -11.58
N PRO A 97 -6.16 -2.30 -11.72
CA PRO A 97 -6.07 -3.40 -12.67
C PRO A 97 -5.75 -3.00 -14.11
N GLU A 98 -6.32 -1.89 -14.59
CA GLU A 98 -6.05 -1.34 -15.94
C GLU A 98 -4.62 -0.79 -16.13
N ALA A 99 -3.88 -0.58 -15.04
CA ALA A 99 -2.51 -0.06 -15.03
C ALA A 99 -1.46 -1.13 -14.64
N GLN A 100 -1.88 -2.37 -14.40
CA GLN A 100 -0.98 -3.48 -14.09
C GLN A 100 -0.12 -3.87 -15.30
N GLY A 101 1.01 -4.53 -15.04
CA GLY A 101 1.97 -4.92 -16.10
C GLY A 101 2.86 -3.78 -16.61
N GLN A 102 2.71 -2.57 -16.10
CA GLN A 102 3.46 -1.37 -16.54
C GLN A 102 4.64 -1.01 -15.60
N GLY A 103 5.00 -1.89 -14.66
CA GLY A 103 6.11 -1.67 -13.73
C GLY A 103 5.82 -0.69 -12.57
N ILE A 104 4.57 -0.24 -12.38
CA ILE A 104 4.22 0.71 -11.30
C ILE A 104 4.55 0.14 -9.92
N ALA A 105 4.15 -1.10 -9.62
CA ALA A 105 4.45 -1.73 -8.33
C ALA A 105 5.96 -1.83 -8.06
N GLN A 106 6.77 -2.09 -9.09
CA GLN A 106 8.23 -2.13 -8.97
C GLN A 106 8.79 -0.76 -8.63
N GLN A 107 8.30 0.32 -9.27
CA GLN A 107 8.70 1.68 -8.93
C GLN A 107 8.34 2.06 -7.49
N MET A 108 7.16 1.62 -7.01
CA MET A 108 6.72 1.88 -5.63
C MET A 108 7.54 1.10 -4.60
N MET A 109 7.92 -0.15 -4.91
CA MET A 109 8.83 -0.94 -4.08
C MET A 109 10.24 -0.34 -4.07
N GLN A 110 10.77 0.09 -5.22
CA GLN A 110 12.06 0.77 -5.28
C GLN A 110 12.06 2.05 -4.43
N PHE A 111 10.98 2.83 -4.50
CA PHE A 111 10.79 4.00 -3.63
C PHE A 111 10.85 3.64 -2.14
N ALA A 112 10.17 2.55 -1.73
CA ALA A 112 10.19 2.11 -0.34
C ALA A 112 11.55 1.58 0.11
N GLU A 113 12.26 0.86 -0.76
CA GLU A 113 13.63 0.41 -0.52
C GLU A 113 14.60 1.60 -0.37
N ASP A 114 14.47 2.61 -1.23
CA ASP A 114 15.28 3.83 -1.18
C ASP A 114 14.96 4.66 0.08
N TYR A 115 13.70 4.69 0.52
CA TYR A 115 13.27 5.31 1.78
C TYR A 115 13.93 4.67 3.01
N ALA A 116 14.26 3.37 2.94
CA ALA A 116 14.85 2.62 4.06
C ALA A 116 16.38 2.70 4.16
N ARG A 117 17.06 3.28 3.15
CA ARG A 117 18.52 3.44 3.13
C ARG A 117 18.98 4.57 4.05
#